data_AF-A0A924LQS9-F1
#
_entry.id   AF-A0A924LQS9-F1
#
_cell.length_a   1.000
_cell.length_b   1.000
_cell.length_c   1.000
_cell.angle_alpha   90.00
_cell.angle_beta   90.00
_cell.angle_gamma   90.00
#
_symmetry.space_group_name_H-M   'P 1'
#
loop_
_entity.id
_entity.type
_entity.pdbx_description
1 polymer ?
#
loop_
_entity_poly.entity_id
_entity_poly.type
_entity_poly.pdbx_seq_one_letter_code
_entity_poly.pdbx_strand_id
1 'polypeptide(L)'
;MLVKTRAIVISSLKYQEKSLIVKCFTLSDGLKTYFVRDAFSNRKSNQKIGYFQPLTILEIEAIHKNKGTLENFKEIKIALPFHSIHSNIFKS
;
A
#
# COMPACT_ATOMS: atom_id res chain seq x y z
N MET A 1 4.95 1.92 -16.67
CA MET A 1 4.10 0.81 -17.16
C MET A 1 2.97 0.58 -16.17
N LEU A 2 1.78 0.23 -16.66
CA LEU A 2 0.67 -0.20 -15.81
C LEU A 2 0.91 -1.66 -15.43
N VAL A 3 0.97 -1.95 -14.13
CA VAL A 3 1.32 -3.27 -13.59
C VAL A 3 0.29 -3.71 -12.59
N LYS A 4 -0.20 -4.94 -12.75
CA LYS A 4 -1.03 -5.62 -11.75
C LYS A 4 -0.18 -6.68 -11.05
N THR A 5 0.01 -6.52 -9.74
CA THR A 5 0.91 -7.38 -8.96
C THR A 5 0.42 -7.54 -7.53
N ARG A 6 0.83 -8.63 -6.87
CA ARG A 6 0.75 -8.73 -5.41
C ARG A 6 1.86 -7.90 -4.78
N ALA A 7 1.57 -7.36 -3.61
CA ALA A 7 2.51 -6.57 -2.84
C ALA A 7 2.30 -6.75 -1.34
N ILE A 8 3.38 -6.71 -0.57
CA ILE A 8 3.35 -6.72 0.90
C ILE A 8 3.67 -5.31 1.39
N VAL A 9 2.84 -4.75 2.27
CA VAL A 9 3.12 -3.48 2.91
C VAL A 9 4.25 -3.65 3.92
N ILE A 10 5.34 -2.91 3.75
CA ILE A 10 6.50 -2.97 4.65
C ILE A 10 6.41 -1.87 5.70
N SER A 11 6.12 -0.64 5.27
CA SER A 11 6.03 0.50 6.17
C SER A 11 5.13 1.57 5.57
N SER A 12 4.48 2.34 6.43
CA SER A 12 3.71 3.51 6.04
C SER A 12 4.13 4.72 6.88
N LEU A 13 4.23 5.88 6.22
CA LEU A 13 4.67 7.14 6.81
C LEU A 13 3.62 8.20 6.52
N LYS A 14 3.08 8.83 7.56
CA LYS A 14 2.21 9.99 7.39
C LYS A 14 2.99 11.11 6.71
N TYR A 15 2.45 11.65 5.63
CA TYR A 15 3.05 12.73 4.86
C TYR A 15 2.09 13.91 4.80
N GLN A 16 2.54 15.05 5.31
CA GLN A 16 1.69 16.24 5.50
C GLN A 16 0.45 15.89 6.34
N GLU A 17 -0.62 16.68 6.20
CA GLU A 17 -1.85 16.48 6.99
C GLU A 17 -2.70 15.31 6.49
N LYS A 18 -2.81 15.15 5.16
CA LYS A 18 -3.83 14.29 4.53
C LYS A 18 -3.26 13.11 3.73
N SER A 19 -1.94 12.99 3.58
CA SER A 19 -1.36 11.99 2.69
C SER A 19 -0.55 10.94 3.45
N LEU A 20 -0.29 9.81 2.78
CA LEU A 20 0.48 8.70 3.30
C LEU A 20 1.47 8.24 2.24
N ILE A 21 2.73 8.04 2.63
CA ILE A 21 3.73 7.37 1.81
C ILE A 21 3.80 5.92 2.26
N VAL A 22 3.65 4.99 1.34
CA VAL A 22 3.64 3.55 1.65
C VAL A 22 4.74 2.86 0.89
N LYS A 23 5.56 2.09 1.59
CA LYS A 23 6.59 1.24 1.00
C LYS A 23 6.03 -0.17 0.90
N CYS A 24 5.98 -0.71 -0.31
CA CYS A 24 5.54 -2.08 -0.54
C CYS A 24 6.64 -2.88 -1.24
N PHE A 25 6.75 -4.14 -0.86
CA PHE A 25 7.53 -5.12 -1.59
C PHE A 25 6.61 -5.80 -2.61
N THR A 26 6.80 -5.47 -3.88
CA THR A 26 6.02 -5.99 -5.00
C THR A 26 6.66 -7.26 -5.55
N LEU A 27 5.83 -8.19 -6.02
CA LEU A 27 6.30 -9.39 -6.69
C LEU A 27 6.99 -9.09 -8.03
N SER A 28 6.52 -8.08 -8.77
CA SER A 28 7.01 -7.77 -10.12
C SER A 28 8.31 -6.97 -10.15
N ASP A 29 8.42 -5.93 -9.32
CA ASP A 29 9.47 -4.90 -9.44
C ASP A 29 10.23 -4.69 -8.12
N GLY A 30 10.08 -5.61 -7.16
CA GLY A 30 10.70 -5.53 -5.85
C GLY A 30 10.17 -4.34 -5.03
N LEU A 31 11.06 -3.65 -4.34
CA LEU A 31 10.67 -2.59 -3.40
C LEU A 31 10.27 -1.30 -4.13
N LYS A 32 9.05 -0.83 -3.87
CA LYS A 32 8.49 0.41 -4.43
C LYS A 32 7.86 1.26 -3.35
N THR A 33 7.92 2.58 -3.56
CA THR A 33 7.28 3.57 -2.68
C THR A 33 6.12 4.22 -3.42
N TYR A 34 4.99 4.34 -2.75
CA TYR A 34 3.75 4.84 -3.30
C TYR A 34 3.24 6.05 -2.54
N PHE A 35 2.64 6.98 -3.25
CA PHE A 35 1.95 8.12 -2.68
C PHE A 35 0.44 7.86 -2.62
N VAL A 36 -0.13 7.98 -1.43
CA VAL A 36 -1.57 7.87 -1.19
C VAL A 36 -2.09 9.23 -0.77
N ARG A 37 -2.80 9.88 -1.70
CA ARG A 37 -3.39 11.20 -1.47
C ARG A 37 -4.71 11.09 -0.73
N ASP A 38 -4.92 11.96 0.25
CA ASP A 38 -6.16 12.02 1.05
C ASP A 38 -6.47 10.70 1.79
N ALA A 39 -5.43 10.00 2.24
CA ALA A 39 -5.50 8.69 2.91
C ALA A 39 -6.37 8.69 4.19
N PHE A 40 -6.54 9.86 4.80
CA PHE A 40 -7.35 10.05 6.02
C PHE A 40 -8.75 10.61 5.74
N SER A 41 -9.11 10.82 4.46
CA SER A 41 -10.41 11.35 4.09
C SER A 41 -11.42 10.22 3.84
N ASN A 42 -12.63 10.36 4.39
CA ASN A 42 -13.74 9.43 4.12
C ASN A 42 -14.28 9.48 2.67
N ARG A 43 -13.75 10.36 1.80
CA ARG A 43 -14.28 10.56 0.43
C ARG A 43 -13.88 9.46 -0.56
N LYS A 44 -12.80 8.71 -0.32
CA LYS A 44 -12.33 7.66 -1.26
C LYS A 44 -12.52 6.27 -0.67
N SER A 45 -13.59 5.59 -1.07
CA SER A 45 -13.91 4.23 -0.58
C SER A 45 -12.83 3.18 -0.95
N ASN A 46 -12.10 3.40 -2.06
CA ASN A 46 -11.19 2.41 -2.63
C ASN A 46 -9.76 2.45 -2.05
N GLN A 47 -9.42 3.40 -1.17
CA GLN A 47 -8.08 3.52 -0.58
C GLN A 47 -8.18 3.69 0.93
N LYS A 48 -8.77 2.69 1.60
CA LYS A 48 -8.93 2.70 3.06
C LYS A 48 -7.56 2.63 3.74
N ILE A 49 -7.36 3.48 4.74
CA ILE A 49 -6.09 3.53 5.48
C ILE A 49 -5.68 2.19 6.09
N GLY A 50 -6.66 1.36 6.49
CA GLY A 50 -6.42 0.02 7.04
C GLY A 50 -5.73 -0.94 6.07
N TYR A 51 -5.76 -0.68 4.76
CA TYR A 51 -5.04 -1.50 3.78
C TYR A 51 -3.52 -1.31 3.86
N PHE A 52 -3.07 -0.20 4.43
CA PHE A 52 -1.67 0.17 4.54
C PHE A 52 -1.07 -0.14 5.92
N GLN A 53 -1.67 -1.11 6.63
CA GLN A 53 -1.06 -1.71 7.81
C GLN A 53 0.13 -2.58 7.40
N PRO A 54 1.23 -2.59 8.17
CA PRO A 54 2.36 -3.47 7.93
C PRO A 54 1.96 -4.94 7.75
N LEU A 55 2.69 -5.67 6.92
CA LEU A 55 2.50 -7.09 6.61
C LEU A 55 1.17 -7.44 5.91
N THR A 56 0.37 -6.44 5.54
CA THR A 56 -0.84 -6.66 4.74
C THR A 56 -0.46 -7.05 3.31
N ILE A 57 -1.08 -8.13 2.80
CA ILE A 57 -0.92 -8.56 1.40
C ILE A 57 -2.01 -7.92 0.56
N LEU A 58 -1.58 -7.11 -0.40
CA LEU A 58 -2.42 -6.38 -1.33
C LEU A 58 -2.30 -6.96 -2.74
N GLU A 59 -3.39 -6.88 -3.48
CA GLU A 59 -3.38 -6.95 -4.94
C GLU A 59 -3.55 -5.52 -5.45
N ILE A 60 -2.54 -5.03 -6.16
CA ILE A 60 -2.48 -3.64 -6.61
C ILE A 60 -2.42 -3.56 -8.13
N GLU A 61 -3.10 -2.56 -8.68
CA GLU A 61 -2.84 -2.05 -10.01
C GLU A 61 -2.15 -0.69 -9.86
N ALA A 62 -0.93 -0.55 -10.36
CA ALA A 62 -0.11 0.64 -10.17
C ALA A 62 0.57 1.09 -11.46
N ILE A 63 0.90 2.36 -11.53
CA ILE A 63 1.72 2.92 -12.61
C ILE A 63 3.15 3.00 -12.09
N HIS A 64 4.02 2.11 -12.55
CA HIS A 64 5.46 2.14 -12.25
C HIS A 64 6.19 2.97 -13.30
N LYS A 65 6.64 4.16 -12.91
CA LYS A 65 7.45 5.04 -13.75
C LYS A 65 8.93 4.64 -13.72
N ASN A 66 9.37 3.92 -12.67
CA ASN A 66 10.75 3.43 -12.52
C ASN A 66 11.82 4.54 -12.59
N LYS A 67 11.45 5.78 -12.19
CA LYS A 67 12.35 6.94 -12.15
C LYS A 67 12.93 7.21 -10.75
N GLY A 68 12.77 6.27 -9.81
CA GLY A 68 13.15 6.46 -8.40
C GLY A 68 12.23 7.39 -7.61
N THR A 69 11.11 7.82 -8.21
CA THR A 69 10.09 8.67 -7.57
C THR A 69 8.97 7.85 -6.96
N LEU A 70 8.12 8.51 -6.16
CA LEU A 70 6.88 7.90 -5.65
C LEU A 70 5.95 7.49 -6.81
N GLU A 71 5.50 6.24 -6.75
CA GLU A 71 4.53 5.68 -7.68
C GLU A 71 3.09 5.91 -7.19
N ASN A 72 2.10 5.64 -8.04
CA ASN A 72 0.69 5.84 -7.68
C ASN A 72 -0.13 4.56 -7.90
N PHE A 73 -1.03 4.30 -6.97
CA PHE A 73 -2.04 3.26 -7.11
C PHE A 73 -3.17 3.72 -8.02
N LYS A 74 -3.64 2.80 -8.86
CA LYS A 74 -4.87 2.94 -9.65
C LYS A 74 -6.01 2.16 -8.99
N GLU A 75 -5.74 0.91 -8.59
CA GLU A 75 -6.69 0.07 -7.84
C GLU A 75 -5.95 -0.67 -6.71
N ILE A 76 -6.65 -0.91 -5.60
CA ILE A 76 -6.11 -1.61 -4.41
C ILE A 76 -7.17 -2.55 -3.88
N LYS A 77 -6.79 -3.81 -3.66
CA LYS A 77 -7.62 -4.84 -3.01
C LYS A 77 -6.80 -5.57 -1.96
N ILE A 78 -7.46 -6.07 -0.92
CA ILE A 78 -6.84 -7.03 0.00
C ILE A 78 -6.79 -8.37 -0.74
N ALA A 79 -5.60 -8.92 -0.93
CA ALA A 79 -5.45 -10.23 -1.55
C ALA A 79 -5.79 -11.35 -0.55
N LEU A 80 -5.30 -11.21 0.69
CA LEU A 80 -5.47 -12.17 1.77
C LEU A 80 -5.68 -11.41 3.09
N PRO A 81 -6.88 -11.45 3.70
CA PRO A 81 -7.13 -10.78 4.96
C PRO A 81 -6.54 -11.58 6.12
N PHE A 82 -5.61 -10.98 6.85
CA PHE A 82 -5.07 -11.54 8.08
C PHE A 82 -5.89 -11.10 9.30
N HIS A 83 -6.30 -12.07 10.10
CA HIS A 83 -7.20 -11.84 11.23
C HIS A 83 -6.46 -11.54 12.55
N SER A 84 -5.25 -12.08 12.73
CA SER A 84 -4.52 -11.98 14.01
C SER A 84 -3.14 -11.35 13.91
N ILE A 85 -2.58 -11.17 12.70
CA ILE A 85 -1.22 -10.62 12.54
C ILE A 85 -1.15 -9.18 13.07
N HIS A 86 -2.17 -8.36 12.84
CA HIS A 86 -2.16 -6.96 13.28
C HIS A 86 -2.39 -6.76 14.79
N SER A 87 -2.81 -7.80 15.51
CA SER A 87 -3.22 -7.71 16.93
C SER A 87 -2.42 -8.61 17.87
N ASN A 88 -1.79 -9.66 17.35
CA ASN A 88 -0.98 -10.60 18.14
C ASN A 88 0.51 -10.30 17.97
N ILE A 89 1.13 -9.81 19.05
CA ILE A 89 2.54 -9.38 19.07
C ILE A 89 3.54 -10.49 18.72
N PHE A 90 3.18 -11.76 18.96
CA PHE A 90 4.03 -12.91 18.62
C PHE A 90 3.97 -13.26 17.13
N LYS A 91 2.99 -12.73 16.39
CA LYS A 91 2.78 -12.97 14.97
C LYS A 91 3.16 -11.77 14.09
N SER A 92 3.46 -10.62 14.70
CA SER A 92 3.68 -9.32 14.05
C SER A 92 5.14 -8.91 14.01
#